data_AF-A0A352XRH4-F1
#
_entry.id   AF-A0A352XRH4-F1
#
_cell.length_a   1.000
_cell.length_b   1.000
_cell.length_c   1.000
_cell.angle_alpha   90.00
_cell.angle_beta   90.00
_cell.angle_gamma   90.00
#
_symmetry.space_group_name_H-M   'P 1'
#
loop_
_entity.id
_entity.type
_entity.pdbx_description
1 polymer ?
#
loop_
_entity_poly.entity_id
_entity_poly.type
_entity_poly.pdbx_seq_one_letter_code
_entity_poly.pdbx_strand_id
1 'polypeptide(L)'
;MPGEVTLTHQAGKDFMPVTGGSQVAYALIEAKPTELMAQVRMPLNFALVLDHSGSMKGAKLKNVKEAVKMVIERLEPTDYISVVIFDDTCQVIIPSMPAR
;
A
#
# COMPACT_ATOMS: atom_id res chain seq x y z
N MET A 1 -17.54 -4.20 -4.40
CA MET A 1 -18.93 -4.69 -4.55
C MET A 1 -19.28 -5.62 -3.39
N PRO A 2 -20.57 -5.88 -3.07
CA PRO A 2 -20.93 -6.87 -2.04
C PRO A 2 -20.31 -8.24 -2.35
N GLY A 3 -19.68 -8.89 -1.36
CA GLY A 3 -19.10 -10.23 -1.50
C GLY A 3 -17.62 -10.33 -1.88
N GLU A 4 -16.90 -9.21 -1.96
CA GLU A 4 -15.45 -9.21 -2.25
C GLU A 4 -14.58 -9.49 -1.02
N VAL A 5 -15.12 -9.22 0.17
CA VAL A 5 -14.41 -9.34 1.45
C VAL A 5 -15.28 -10.14 2.41
N THR A 6 -14.68 -11.16 3.03
CA THR A 6 -15.26 -11.84 4.19
C THR A 6 -14.80 -11.14 5.45
N LEU A 7 -15.75 -10.77 6.31
CA LEU A 7 -15.48 -10.26 7.64
C LEU A 7 -15.73 -11.36 8.66
N THR A 8 -14.68 -11.76 9.39
CA THR A 8 -14.80 -12.61 10.58
C THR A 8 -14.68 -11.73 11.82
N HIS A 9 -15.36 -12.11 12.89
CA HIS A 9 -15.31 -11.36 14.15
C HIS A 9 -15.20 -12.30 15.34
N GLN A 10 -14.57 -11.81 16.40
CA GLN A 10 -14.48 -12.49 17.67
C GLN A 10 -14.58 -11.47 18.80
N ALA A 11 -15.54 -11.65 19.71
CA ALA A 11 -15.60 -10.86 20.92
C ALA A 11 -14.58 -11.42 21.94
N GLY A 12 -13.94 -10.54 22.71
CA GLY A 12 -13.06 -10.96 23.80
C GLY A 12 -13.81 -11.66 24.94
N LYS A 13 -15.12 -11.42 25.05
CA LYS A 13 -16.06 -12.09 25.96
C LYS A 13 -17.42 -12.21 25.27
N ASP A 14 -18.05 -13.37 25.38
CA ASP A 14 -19.38 -13.63 24.79
C ASP A 14 -20.51 -12.87 25.50
N PHE A 15 -20.30 -12.54 26.76
CA PHE A 15 -21.23 -11.77 27.58
C PHE A 15 -20.47 -10.93 28.61
N MET A 16 -21.04 -9.79 28.96
CA MET A 16 -20.52 -8.89 29.98
C MET A 16 -21.53 -8.81 31.12
N PRO A 17 -21.13 -9.05 32.38
CA PRO A 17 -22.04 -8.94 33.51
C PRO A 17 -22.47 -7.47 33.70
N VAL A 18 -23.71 -7.25 34.14
CA VAL A 18 -24.18 -5.89 34.46
C VAL A 18 -23.67 -5.53 35.85
N THR A 19 -22.63 -4.70 35.91
CA THR A 19 -21.95 -4.35 37.17
C THR A 19 -22.23 -2.92 37.64
N GLY A 20 -23.05 -2.15 36.92
CA GLY A 20 -23.36 -0.74 37.24
C GLY A 20 -22.19 0.24 37.03
N GLY A 21 -21.00 -0.24 36.68
CA GLY A 21 -19.82 0.55 36.35
C GLY A 21 -19.39 0.41 34.90
N SER A 22 -18.48 1.28 34.46
CA SER A 22 -17.89 1.22 33.12
C SER A 22 -17.10 -0.06 32.91
N GLN A 23 -17.27 -0.68 31.75
CA GLN A 23 -16.54 -1.89 31.35
C GLN A 23 -15.98 -1.73 29.95
N VAL A 24 -14.84 -2.37 29.69
CA VAL A 24 -14.22 -2.39 28.35
C VAL A 24 -14.55 -3.72 27.68
N ALA A 25 -15.05 -3.64 26.46
CA ALA A 25 -15.24 -4.78 25.58
C ALA A 25 -14.22 -4.71 24.44
N TYR A 26 -13.67 -5.87 24.08
CA TYR A 26 -12.76 -6.02 22.96
C TYR A 26 -13.46 -6.82 21.87
N ALA A 27 -13.26 -6.42 20.62
CA ALA A 27 -13.66 -7.19 19.45
C ALA A 27 -12.49 -7.21 18.46
N LEU A 28 -12.19 -8.41 17.95
CA LEU A 28 -11.34 -8.61 16.80
C LEU A 28 -12.23 -8.68 15.57
N ILE A 29 -11.88 -7.93 14.53
CA ILE A 29 -12.50 -8.01 13.22
C ILE A 29 -11.38 -8.30 12.23
N GLU A 30 -11.48 -9.39 11.48
CA GLU A 30 -10.58 -9.65 10.36
C GLU A 30 -11.32 -9.42 9.05
N ALA A 31 -10.65 -8.77 8.10
CA ALA A 31 -11.12 -8.60 6.74
C ALA A 31 -10.19 -9.38 5.81
N LYS A 32 -10.74 -10.37 5.11
CA LYS A 32 -10.00 -11.21 4.16
C LYS A 32 -10.68 -11.15 2.80
N PRO A 33 -9.93 -11.06 1.68
CA PRO A 33 -10.53 -11.17 0.36
C PRO A 33 -11.20 -12.54 0.22
N THR A 34 -12.30 -12.61 -0.52
CA THR A 34 -12.91 -13.90 -0.89
C THR A 34 -12.02 -14.64 -1.88
N GLU A 35 -12.18 -15.96 -2.03
CA GLU A 35 -11.39 -16.75 -2.99
C GLU A 35 -11.51 -16.22 -4.42
N LEU A 36 -12.70 -15.72 -4.78
CA LEU A 36 -12.97 -15.06 -6.05
C LEU A 36 -12.13 -13.78 -6.26
N MET A 37 -11.86 -13.02 -5.20
CA MET A 37 -11.05 -11.79 -5.24
C MET A 37 -9.57 -12.04 -5.02
N ALA A 38 -9.19 -13.12 -4.35
CA ALA A 38 -7.79 -13.43 -4.05
C ALA A 38 -6.93 -13.62 -5.32
N GLN A 39 -7.56 -13.95 -6.45
CA GLN A 39 -6.89 -14.09 -7.76
C GLN A 39 -7.01 -12.86 -8.65
N VAL A 40 -7.79 -11.85 -8.27
CA VAL A 40 -7.96 -10.64 -9.07
C VAL A 40 -6.87 -9.63 -8.70
N ARG A 41 -5.99 -9.35 -9.66
CA ARG A 41 -5.02 -8.26 -9.53
C ARG A 41 -5.74 -6.93 -9.77
N MET A 42 -5.81 -6.09 -8.74
CA MET A 42 -6.31 -4.73 -8.90
C MET A 42 -5.22 -3.83 -9.48
N PRO A 43 -5.56 -2.89 -10.37
CA PRO A 43 -4.63 -1.89 -10.87
C PRO A 43 -3.98 -1.13 -9.71
N LEU A 44 -2.65 -1.01 -9.75
CA LEU A 44 -1.90 -0.26 -8.77
C LEU A 44 -1.74 1.20 -9.20
N ASN A 45 -1.70 2.11 -8.24
CA ASN A 45 -1.16 3.46 -8.45
C ASN A 45 0.11 3.60 -7.62
N PHE A 46 1.25 3.44 -8.27
CA PHE A 46 2.55 3.28 -7.64
C PHE A 46 3.37 4.58 -7.70
N ALA A 47 3.64 5.19 -6.54
CA ALA A 47 4.44 6.41 -6.43
C ALA A 47 5.84 6.11 -5.89
N LEU A 48 6.86 6.43 -6.69
CA LEU A 48 8.26 6.32 -6.30
C LEU A 48 8.76 7.68 -5.79
N VAL A 49 9.07 7.78 -4.51
CA VAL A 49 9.65 8.98 -3.89
C VAL A 49 11.13 8.72 -3.62
N LEU A 50 12.01 9.38 -4.36
CA LEU A 50 13.43 9.06 -4.44
C LEU A 50 14.29 10.18 -3.85
N ASP A 51 15.18 9.84 -2.92
CA ASP A 51 16.16 10.77 -2.36
C ASP A 51 17.21 11.13 -3.42
N HIS A 52 17.38 12.43 -3.69
CA HIS A 52 18.36 12.99 -4.61
C HIS A 52 19.45 13.83 -3.91
N SER A 53 19.59 13.70 -2.59
CA SER A 53 20.61 14.40 -1.80
C SER A 53 22.03 14.06 -2.24
N GLY A 54 22.98 14.91 -1.85
CA GLY A 54 24.40 14.70 -2.17
C GLY A 54 24.96 13.35 -1.71
N SER A 55 24.36 12.73 -0.68
CA SER A 55 24.75 11.42 -0.15
C SER A 55 24.40 10.24 -1.07
N MET A 56 23.50 10.45 -2.03
CA MET A 56 23.03 9.45 -2.98
C MET A 56 23.92 9.34 -4.22
N LYS A 57 24.92 10.21 -4.38
CA LYS A 57 25.84 10.21 -5.52
C LYS A 57 26.57 8.86 -5.71
N GLY A 58 26.98 8.61 -6.95
CA GLY A 58 27.75 7.42 -7.30
C GLY A 58 26.89 6.14 -7.32
N ALA A 59 27.36 5.11 -6.61
CA ALA A 59 26.77 3.78 -6.68
C ALA A 59 25.32 3.72 -6.17
N LYS A 60 24.96 4.50 -5.15
CA LYS A 60 23.60 4.49 -4.59
C LYS A 60 22.56 4.95 -5.61
N LEU A 61 22.78 6.08 -6.28
CA LEU A 61 21.89 6.57 -7.32
C LEU A 61 21.82 5.60 -8.52
N LYS A 62 22.94 4.97 -8.89
CA LYS A 62 22.93 3.93 -9.93
C LYS A 62 22.04 2.76 -9.53
N ASN A 63 22.20 2.26 -8.30
CA ASN A 63 21.40 1.15 -7.79
C ASN A 63 19.91 1.49 -7.68
N VAL A 64 19.57 2.70 -7.24
CA VAL A 64 18.18 3.19 -7.21
C VAL A 64 17.58 3.21 -8.61
N LYS A 65 18.32 3.71 -9.61
CA LYS A 65 17.84 3.72 -11.00
C LYS A 65 17.59 2.30 -11.53
N GLU A 66 18.48 1.35 -11.25
CA GLU A 66 18.25 -0.05 -11.64
C GLU A 66 17.07 -0.67 -10.89
N ALA A 67 16.91 -0.38 -9.59
CA ALA A 67 15.75 -0.83 -8.83
C ALA A 67 14.43 -0.27 -9.37
N VAL A 68 14.41 1.01 -9.73
CA VAL A 68 13.24 1.67 -10.33
C VAL A 68 12.89 1.05 -11.68
N LYS A 69 13.88 0.72 -12.52
CA LYS A 69 13.63 -0.01 -13.78
C LYS A 69 12.98 -1.37 -13.52
N MET A 70 13.50 -2.14 -12.57
CA MET A 70 12.91 -3.44 -12.22
C MET A 70 11.47 -3.33 -11.69
N VAL A 71 11.12 -2.23 -11.03
CA VAL A 71 9.74 -1.96 -10.62
C VAL A 71 8.87 -1.68 -11.84
N ILE A 72 9.31 -0.78 -12.72
CA ILE A 72 8.59 -0.42 -13.94
C ILE A 72 8.35 -1.65 -14.83
N GLU A 73 9.34 -2.53 -14.98
CA GLU A 73 9.25 -3.78 -15.74
C GLU A 73 8.21 -4.77 -15.20
N ARG A 74 7.79 -4.63 -13.93
CA ARG A 74 6.78 -5.49 -13.28
C ARG A 74 5.39 -4.86 -13.24
N LEU A 75 5.26 -3.60 -13.65
CA LEU A 75 3.96 -2.96 -13.74
C LEU A 75 3.22 -3.45 -14.99
N GLU A 76 1.91 -3.59 -14.87
CA GLU A 76 1.03 -3.90 -15.98
C GLU A 76 0.51 -2.62 -16.62
N PRO A 77 0.06 -2.65 -17.89
CA PRO A 77 -0.47 -1.48 -18.59
C PRO A 77 -1.69 -0.81 -17.94
N THR A 78 -2.35 -1.50 -17.02
CA THR A 78 -3.47 -0.97 -16.22
C THR A 78 -3.00 -0.20 -14.99
N ASP A 79 -1.75 -0.39 -14.57
CA ASP A 79 -1.18 0.31 -13.42
C ASP A 79 -0.82 1.74 -13.78
N TYR A 80 -0.71 2.58 -12.76
CA TYR A 80 -0.26 3.95 -12.83
C TYR A 80 1.07 4.08 -12.10
N ILE A 81 1.95 4.92 -12.63
CA ILE A 81 3.22 5.24 -12.00
C ILE A 81 3.39 6.75 -11.88
N SER A 82 3.96 7.19 -10.77
CA SER A 82 4.54 8.53 -10.62
C SER A 82 5.93 8.44 -10.02
N VAL A 83 6.78 9.41 -10.37
CA VAL A 83 8.13 9.52 -9.81
C VAL A 83 8.34 10.94 -9.30
N VAL A 84 8.73 11.01 -8.04
CA VAL A 84 9.01 12.24 -7.31
C VAL A 84 10.44 12.14 -6.81
N ILE A 85 11.23 13.18 -7.02
CA ILE A 85 12.53 13.33 -6.37
C ILE A 85 12.40 14.31 -5.22
N PHE A 86 13.18 14.08 -4.16
CA PHE A 86 13.25 15.00 -3.04
C PHE A 86 14.69 15.23 -2.57
N ASP A 87 14.94 16.45 -2.14
CA ASP A 87 16.11 16.88 -1.36
C ASP A 87 15.67 18.00 -0.39
N ASP A 88 16.09 19.24 -0.62
CA ASP A 88 15.55 20.44 0.03
C ASP A 88 14.16 20.82 -0.53
N THR A 89 13.85 20.36 -1.75
CA THR A 89 12.56 20.55 -2.40
C THR A 89 12.01 19.24 -2.94
N CYS A 90 10.70 19.17 -3.15
CA CYS A 90 10.05 18.02 -3.81
C CYS A 90 9.67 18.38 -5.24
N GLN A 91 10.02 17.53 -6.19
CA GLN A 91 9.70 17.73 -7.61
C GLN A 91 9.12 16.45 -8.22
N VAL A 92 7.95 16.57 -8.85
CA VAL A 92 7.35 15.48 -9.62
C VAL A 92 8.01 15.47 -10.99
N ILE A 93 8.83 14.45 -11.25
CA ILE A 93 9.53 14.30 -12.54
C ILE A 93 8.73 13.46 -13.53
N ILE A 94 7.86 12.58 -13.04
CA ILE A 94 6.87 11.84 -13.83
C ILE A 94 5.52 11.97 -13.10
N PRO A 95 4.53 12.66 -13.68
CA PRO A 95 3.19 12.75 -13.08
C PRO A 95 2.52 11.37 -13.10
N SER A 96 1.50 11.17 -12.25
CA SER A 96 0.74 9.92 -12.24
C SER A 96 0.13 9.67 -13.62
N MET A 97 0.61 8.62 -14.28
CA MET A 97 0.21 8.24 -15.63
C MET A 97 0.22 6.72 -15.77
N PRO A 98 -0.51 6.13 -16.73
CA PRO A 98 -0.45 4.70 -17.00
C PRO A 98 0.98 4.22 -17.24
N ALA A 99 1.36 3.10 -16.64
CA ALA A 99 2.65 2.44 -16.86
C ALA A 99 2.66 1.82 -18.27
N ARG A 100 3.22 2.52 -19.24
CA ARG A 100 3.38 2.08 -20.63
C ARG A 100 4.78 2.39 -21.15
#